data_AF-A7HG88-F1
#
_entry.id   AF-A7HG88-F1
#
_cell.length_a   1.000
_cell.length_b   1.000
_cell.length_c   1.000
_cell.angle_alpha   90.00
_cell.angle_beta   90.00
_cell.angle_gamma   90.00
#
_symmetry.space_group_name_H-M   'P 1'
#
loop_
_entity.id
_entity.type
_entity.pdbx_description
1 polymer ?
#
loop_
_entity_poly.entity_id
_entity_poly.type
_entity_poly.pdbx_seq_one_letter_code
_entity_poly.pdbx_strand_id
1 'polypeptide(L)'
;MNPAHGSGMERSALASRLAVVQGTYWVASGIWPIVHLTSFEAVTGPKQAGWLVKTVGALIAAVGTTLAVAGARRRVTGEIALLGAASAAALGGAGGWYAARGRIRRIYLADAALEALTVAGWGMALRRARADARPAASAGGWSAARVIPVERREAVPEP
;
A
#
# COMPACT_ATOMS: atom_id res chain seq x y z
N MET A 1 -28.45 -17.52 -4.82
CA MET A 1 -27.38 -17.35 -3.81
C MET A 1 -26.32 -16.42 -4.42
N ASN A 2 -26.20 -15.17 -3.97
CA ASN A 2 -25.39 -14.14 -4.64
C ASN A 2 -23.96 -14.08 -4.04
N PRO A 3 -22.89 -14.40 -4.79
CA PRO A 3 -21.51 -14.41 -4.28
C PRO A 3 -20.87 -13.01 -4.10
N ALA A 4 -21.56 -11.91 -4.42
CA ALA A 4 -20.96 -10.58 -4.47
C ALA A 4 -20.66 -9.91 -3.10
N HIS A 5 -21.21 -10.41 -1.99
CA HIS A 5 -21.10 -9.73 -0.69
C HIS A 5 -19.82 -10.09 0.11
N GLY A 6 -19.13 -11.18 -0.23
CA GLY A 6 -17.93 -11.63 0.50
C GLY A 6 -16.65 -10.89 0.12
N SER A 7 -16.45 -10.58 -1.17
CA SER A 7 -15.18 -10.05 -1.67
C SER A 7 -14.85 -8.65 -1.15
N GLY A 8 -15.84 -7.77 -0.96
CA GLY A 8 -15.64 -6.41 -0.46
C GLY A 8 -15.18 -6.33 0.99
N MET A 9 -15.82 -7.10 1.86
CA MET A 9 -15.44 -7.18 3.27
C MET A 9 -14.07 -7.83 3.45
N GLU A 10 -13.79 -8.92 2.72
CA GLU A 10 -12.51 -9.61 2.80
C GLU A 10 -11.34 -8.72 2.31
N ARG A 11 -11.55 -7.88 1.28
CA ARG A 11 -10.57 -6.88 0.80
C ARG A 11 -10.21 -5.86 1.88
N SER A 12 -11.23 -5.20 2.44
CA SER A 12 -11.05 -4.18 3.48
C SER A 12 -10.40 -4.79 4.73
N ALA A 13 -10.79 -6.03 5.07
CA ALA A 13 -10.20 -6.76 6.18
C ALA A 13 -8.72 -7.10 5.95
N LEU A 14 -8.34 -7.59 4.75
CA LEU A 14 -6.94 -7.90 4.44
C LEU A 14 -6.07 -6.64 4.48
N ALA A 15 -6.47 -5.56 3.82
CA ALA A 15 -5.72 -4.31 3.80
C ALA A 15 -5.59 -3.71 5.20
N SER A 16 -6.66 -3.77 6.01
CA SER A 16 -6.65 -3.31 7.41
C SER A 16 -5.72 -4.15 8.28
N ARG A 17 -5.76 -5.49 8.14
CA ARG A 17 -4.87 -6.40 8.87
C ARG A 17 -3.41 -6.18 8.50
N LEU A 18 -3.12 -6.06 7.20
CA LEU A 18 -1.77 -5.75 6.71
C LEU A 18 -1.27 -4.41 7.28
N ALA A 19 -2.09 -3.37 7.25
CA ALA A 19 -1.75 -2.06 7.79
C ALA A 19 -1.47 -2.10 9.31
N VAL A 20 -2.26 -2.86 10.08
CA VAL A 20 -2.00 -3.07 11.51
C VAL A 20 -0.69 -3.84 11.71
N VAL A 21 -0.50 -4.98 11.06
CA VAL A 21 0.69 -5.82 11.26
C VAL A 21 1.96 -5.07 10.89
N GLN A 22 2.03 -4.49 9.68
CA GLN A 22 3.17 -3.69 9.24
C GLN A 22 3.37 -2.48 10.16
N GLY A 23 2.29 -1.76 10.46
CA GLY A 23 2.36 -0.55 11.27
C GLY A 23 2.90 -0.80 12.66
N THR A 24 2.43 -1.86 13.33
CA THR A 24 2.87 -2.23 14.67
C THR A 24 4.33 -2.70 14.67
N TYR A 25 4.73 -3.47 13.66
CA TYR A 25 6.14 -3.87 13.47
C TYR A 25 7.05 -2.65 13.32
N TRP A 26 6.68 -1.68 12.48
CA TRP A 26 7.45 -0.44 12.26
C TRP A 26 7.49 0.49 13.46
N VAL A 27 6.41 0.58 14.24
CA VAL A 27 6.42 1.31 15.51
C VAL A 27 7.44 0.70 16.47
N ALA A 28 7.39 -0.63 16.65
CA ALA A 28 8.32 -1.32 17.53
C ALA A 28 9.78 -1.18 17.07
N SER A 29 10.06 -1.43 15.78
CA SER A 29 11.41 -1.36 15.23
C SER A 29 11.95 0.07 15.18
N GLY A 30 11.11 1.07 14.89
CA GLY A 30 11.48 2.48 14.83
C GLY A 30 11.73 3.12 16.20
N ILE A 31 10.97 2.73 17.23
CA ILE A 31 11.14 3.24 18.60
C ILE A 31 12.38 2.63 19.28
N TRP A 32 12.74 1.40 18.96
CA TRP A 32 13.87 0.70 19.59
C TRP A 32 15.19 1.50 19.63
N PRO A 33 15.72 2.05 18.52
CA PRO A 33 16.97 2.83 18.58
C PRO A 33 16.84 4.17 19.34
N ILE A 34 15.62 4.68 19.51
CA ILE A 34 15.35 5.91 20.29
C ILE A 34 15.49 5.59 21.77
N VAL A 35 14.86 4.50 22.21
CA VAL A 35 14.85 4.07 23.62
C VAL A 35 16.19 3.45 24.03
N HIS A 36 16.77 2.60 23.18
CA HIS A 36 17.97 1.83 23.54
C HIS A 36 18.88 1.54 22.33
N LEU A 37 19.61 2.54 21.87
CA LEU A 37 20.52 2.44 20.71
C LEU A 37 21.51 1.28 20.82
N THR A 38 22.14 1.05 21.96
CA THR A 38 23.13 -0.03 22.13
C THR A 38 22.52 -1.43 21.92
N SER A 39 21.24 -1.62 22.26
CA SER A 39 20.54 -2.91 22.09
C SER A 39 20.20 -3.11 20.61
N PHE A 40 19.75 -2.03 19.95
CA PHE A 40 19.55 -2.02 18.51
C PHE A 40 20.84 -2.33 17.74
N GLU A 41 21.97 -1.74 18.13
CA GLU A 41 23.28 -1.99 17.52
C GLU A 41 23.83 -3.39 17.84
N ALA A 42 23.53 -3.96 19.01
CA ALA A 42 23.90 -5.34 19.33
C ALA A 42 23.31 -6.32 18.32
N VAL A 43 22.09 -6.06 17.82
CA VAL A 43 21.42 -6.89 16.81
C VAL A 43 21.85 -6.50 15.39
N THR A 44 21.79 -5.20 15.06
CA THR A 44 21.96 -4.70 13.69
C THR A 44 23.40 -4.35 13.31
N GLY A 45 24.31 -4.40 14.27
CA GLY A 45 25.71 -3.99 14.13
C GLY A 45 25.95 -2.51 14.41
N PRO A 46 27.20 -2.11 14.67
CA PRO A 46 27.57 -0.73 15.03
C PRO A 46 27.16 0.28 13.96
N LYS A 47 26.66 1.45 14.37
CA LYS A 47 26.28 2.54 13.46
C LYS A 47 27.18 3.74 13.70
N GLN A 48 27.71 4.32 12.61
CA GLN A 48 28.63 5.45 12.71
C GLN A 48 27.94 6.75 13.16
N ALA A 49 26.63 6.88 12.89
CA ALA A 49 25.85 8.08 13.20
C ALA A 49 24.57 7.73 13.95
N GLY A 50 24.65 7.67 15.29
CA GLY A 50 23.50 7.34 16.14
C GLY A 50 22.31 8.30 16.00
N TRP A 51 22.56 9.59 15.73
CA TRP A 51 21.48 10.57 15.49
C TRP A 51 20.66 10.21 14.24
N LEU A 52 21.32 9.77 13.16
CA LEU A 52 20.64 9.39 11.92
C LEU A 52 19.76 8.16 12.14
N VAL A 53 20.25 7.17 12.91
CA VAL A 53 19.49 5.98 13.27
C VAL A 53 18.22 6.36 14.04
N LYS A 54 18.33 7.28 15.00
CA LYS A 54 17.19 7.77 15.78
C LYS A 54 16.19 8.54 14.92
N THR A 55 16.66 9.41 14.03
CA THR A 55 15.80 10.17 13.11
C THR A 55 15.06 9.26 12.13
N VAL A 56 15.75 8.31 11.51
CA VAL A 56 15.13 7.32 10.62
C VAL A 56 14.17 6.42 11.39
N GLY A 57 14.55 5.99 12.61
CA GLY A 57 13.66 5.22 13.50
C GLY A 57 12.39 5.99 13.85
N ALA A 58 12.48 7.27 14.18
CA ALA A 58 11.33 8.13 14.46
C ALA A 58 10.42 8.27 13.22
N LEU A 59 11.00 8.43 12.03
CA LEU A 59 10.25 8.48 10.78
C LEU A 59 9.52 7.15 10.51
N ILE A 60 10.20 6.01 10.67
CA ILE A 60 9.60 4.67 10.52
C ILE A 60 8.46 4.49 11.51
N ALA A 61 8.64 4.89 12.77
CA ALA A 61 7.60 4.82 13.79
C ALA A 61 6.39 5.72 13.46
N ALA A 62 6.61 6.91 12.90
CA ALA A 62 5.54 7.81 12.48
C ALA A 62 4.72 7.22 11.32
N VAL A 63 5.38 6.65 10.31
CA VAL A 63 4.69 5.96 9.22
C VAL A 63 3.95 4.73 9.75
N GLY A 64 4.61 3.92 10.58
CA GLY A 64 4.03 2.74 11.20
C GLY A 64 2.78 3.06 12.02
N THR A 65 2.81 4.15 12.80
CA THR A 65 1.65 4.63 13.57
C THR A 65 0.50 5.00 12.64
N THR A 66 0.79 5.69 11.54
CA THR A 66 -0.20 6.07 10.54
C THR A 66 -0.89 4.84 9.94
N LEU A 67 -0.11 3.82 9.57
CA LEU A 67 -0.62 2.54 9.05
C LEU A 67 -1.47 1.81 10.10
N ALA A 68 -0.97 1.68 11.33
CA ALA A 68 -1.66 0.98 12.40
C ALA A 68 -3.00 1.65 12.75
N VAL A 69 -3.03 2.97 12.85
CA VAL A 69 -4.26 3.74 13.12
C VAL A 69 -5.26 3.61 11.96
N ALA A 70 -4.80 3.71 10.71
CA ALA A 70 -5.66 3.54 9.54
C ALA A 70 -6.28 2.13 9.47
N GLY A 71 -5.46 1.10 9.73
CA GLY A 71 -5.89 -0.30 9.77
C GLY A 71 -6.86 -0.58 10.92
N ALA A 72 -6.56 -0.12 12.14
CA ALA A 72 -7.43 -0.28 13.30
C ALA A 72 -8.80 0.38 13.11
N ARG A 73 -8.85 1.51 12.40
CA ARG A 73 -10.09 2.22 12.05
C ARG A 73 -10.80 1.64 10.82
N ARG A 74 -10.20 0.63 10.16
CA ARG A 74 -10.66 0.09 8.86
C ARG A 74 -10.84 1.17 7.78
N ARG A 75 -9.96 2.17 7.78
CA ARG A 75 -9.93 3.31 6.85
C ARG A 75 -8.65 3.30 6.02
N VAL A 76 -8.36 2.18 5.37
CA VAL A 76 -7.20 2.05 4.47
C VAL A 76 -7.59 2.56 3.09
N THR A 77 -7.13 3.76 2.74
CA THR A 77 -7.32 4.36 1.41
C THR A 77 -6.22 3.91 0.43
N GLY A 78 -6.36 4.29 -0.84
CA GLY A 78 -5.32 4.01 -1.85
C GLY A 78 -3.98 4.68 -1.53
N GLU A 79 -4.02 5.87 -0.93
CA GLU A 79 -2.84 6.63 -0.50
C GLU A 79 -2.14 5.95 0.68
N ILE A 80 -2.90 5.41 1.64
CA ILE A 80 -2.34 4.63 2.76
C ILE A 80 -1.68 3.35 2.25
N ALA A 81 -2.32 2.67 1.30
CA ALA A 81 -1.76 1.48 0.67
C ALA A 81 -0.48 1.78 -0.13
N LEU A 82 -0.46 2.90 -0.86
CA LEU A 82 0.71 3.35 -1.59
C LEU A 82 1.85 3.73 -0.62
N LEU A 83 1.55 4.44 0.47
CA LEU A 83 2.52 4.79 1.50
C LEU A 83 3.15 3.53 2.10
N GLY A 84 2.32 2.57 2.53
CA GLY A 84 2.79 1.31 3.09
C GLY A 84 3.67 0.52 2.11
N ALA A 85 3.25 0.41 0.84
CA ALA A 85 3.99 -0.32 -0.19
C ALA A 85 5.31 0.37 -0.59
N ALA A 86 5.27 1.68 -0.84
CA ALA A 86 6.43 2.44 -1.30
C ALA A 86 7.50 2.54 -0.20
N SER A 87 7.10 2.78 1.04
CA SER A 87 8.03 2.81 2.16
C SER A 87 8.65 1.43 2.41
N ALA A 88 7.88 0.34 2.31
CA ALA A 88 8.38 -1.03 2.45
C ALA A 88 9.38 -1.38 1.34
N ALA A 89 9.07 -1.02 0.10
CA ALA A 89 9.96 -1.22 -1.04
C ALA A 89 11.27 -0.44 -0.89
N ALA A 90 11.21 0.81 -0.41
CA ALA A 90 12.39 1.64 -0.19
C ALA A 90 13.30 1.08 0.92
N LEU A 91 12.73 0.76 2.08
CA LEU A 91 13.49 0.26 3.24
C LEU A 91 14.04 -1.15 2.99
N GLY A 92 13.18 -2.07 2.54
CA GLY A 92 13.56 -3.44 2.23
C GLY A 92 14.53 -3.54 1.07
N GLY A 93 14.36 -2.71 0.04
CA GLY A 93 15.25 -2.63 -1.12
C GLY A 93 16.66 -2.15 -0.73
N ALA A 94 16.75 -1.06 0.04
CA ALA A 94 18.03 -0.55 0.53
C ALA A 94 18.73 -1.56 1.46
N GLY A 95 18.03 -2.05 2.48
CA GLY A 95 18.57 -3.01 3.45
C GLY A 95 18.99 -4.32 2.80
N GLY A 96 18.14 -4.89 1.94
CA GLY A 96 18.41 -6.13 1.22
C GLY A 96 19.60 -6.01 0.26
N TRP A 97 19.72 -4.91 -0.48
CA TRP A 97 20.83 -4.67 -1.39
C TRP A 97 22.19 -4.64 -0.68
N TYR A 98 22.29 -3.88 0.42
CA TYR A 98 23.54 -3.78 1.18
C TYR A 98 23.86 -5.08 1.94
N ALA A 99 22.84 -5.80 2.42
CA ALA A 99 23.02 -7.08 3.10
C ALA A 99 23.46 -8.18 2.12
N ALA A 100 22.87 -8.23 0.92
CA ALA A 100 23.23 -9.19 -0.13
C ALA A 100 24.69 -9.00 -0.60
N ARG A 101 25.21 -7.77 -0.56
CA ARG A 101 26.62 -7.44 -0.84
C ARG A 101 27.56 -7.67 0.35
N GLY A 102 27.07 -8.23 1.45
CA GLY A 102 27.85 -8.54 2.65
C GLY A 102 28.34 -7.32 3.43
N ARG A 103 27.81 -6.12 3.16
CA ARG A 103 28.26 -4.87 3.81
C ARG A 103 27.65 -4.64 5.18
N ILE A 104 26.50 -5.25 5.46
CA ILE A 104 25.79 -5.15 6.73
C ILE A 104 25.37 -6.54 7.22
N ARG A 105 24.99 -6.65 8.49
CA ARG A 105 24.66 -7.93 9.13
C ARG A 105 23.52 -8.66 8.42
N ARG A 106 23.58 -9.99 8.44
CA ARG A 106 22.58 -10.89 7.83
C ARG A 106 21.16 -10.69 8.34
N ILE A 107 20.97 -10.13 9.54
CA ILE A 107 19.64 -9.81 10.07
C ILE A 107 18.83 -8.90 9.13
N TYR A 108 19.50 -8.06 8.34
CA TYR A 108 18.86 -7.23 7.33
C TYR A 108 18.29 -8.01 6.14
N LEU A 109 18.70 -9.25 5.89
CA LEU A 109 18.06 -10.12 4.90
C LEU A 109 16.70 -10.63 5.40
N ALA A 110 16.59 -10.92 6.70
CA ALA A 110 15.32 -11.32 7.30
C ALA A 110 14.32 -10.14 7.27
N ASP A 111 14.80 -8.94 7.59
CA ASP A 111 14.02 -7.70 7.44
C ASP A 111 13.60 -7.47 5.98
N ALA A 112 14.54 -7.58 5.03
CA ALA A 112 14.21 -7.45 3.60
C ALA A 112 13.19 -8.49 3.12
N ALA A 113 13.21 -9.71 3.65
CA ALA A 113 12.20 -10.73 3.34
C ALA A 113 10.81 -10.33 3.87
N LEU A 114 10.73 -9.82 5.10
CA LEU A 114 9.49 -9.32 5.69
C LEU A 114 8.93 -8.14 4.88
N GLU A 115 9.79 -7.22 4.48
CA GLU A 115 9.42 -6.08 3.64
C GLU A 115 8.95 -6.54 2.25
N ALA A 116 9.61 -7.54 1.64
CA ALA A 116 9.17 -8.11 0.36
C ALA A 116 7.78 -8.75 0.44
N LEU A 117 7.49 -9.50 1.52
CA LEU A 117 6.15 -10.06 1.77
C LEU A 117 5.10 -8.96 1.94
N THR A 118 5.47 -7.87 2.61
CA THR A 118 4.61 -6.70 2.82
C THR A 118 4.29 -6.00 1.51
N VAL A 119 5.28 -5.76 0.65
CA VAL A 119 5.09 -5.21 -0.70
C VAL A 119 4.19 -6.11 -1.54
N ALA A 120 4.40 -7.43 -1.50
CA ALA A 120 3.54 -8.39 -2.19
C ALA A 120 2.08 -8.33 -1.68
N GLY A 121 1.90 -8.23 -0.36
CA GLY A 121 0.59 -8.07 0.28
C GLY A 121 -0.15 -6.83 -0.21
N TRP A 122 0.52 -5.67 -0.25
CA TRP A 122 -0.05 -4.44 -0.79
C TRP A 122 -0.34 -4.53 -2.29
N GLY A 123 0.57 -5.11 -3.08
CA GLY A 123 0.36 -5.33 -4.52
C GLY A 123 -0.88 -6.17 -4.79
N MET A 124 -1.12 -7.20 -3.96
CA MET A 124 -2.31 -8.03 -4.05
C MET A 124 -3.59 -7.26 -3.67
N ALA A 125 -3.54 -6.44 -2.62
CA ALA A 125 -4.66 -5.57 -2.22
C ALA A 125 -5.01 -4.54 -3.32
N LEU A 126 -4.00 -3.88 -3.90
CA LEU A 126 -4.15 -2.86 -4.95
C LEU A 126 -4.63 -3.45 -6.29
N ARG A 127 -4.11 -4.61 -6.70
CA ARG A 127 -4.54 -5.27 -7.95
C ARG A 127 -6.01 -5.67 -7.90
N ARG A 128 -6.48 -6.15 -6.74
CA ARG A 128 -7.90 -6.48 -6.53
C ARG A 128 -8.78 -5.22 -6.63
N ALA A 129 -8.37 -4.10 -6.02
CA ALA A 129 -9.09 -2.83 -6.13
C ALA A 129 -9.25 -2.32 -7.57
N ARG A 130 -8.23 -2.49 -8.43
CA ARG A 130 -8.30 -2.11 -9.86
C ARG A 130 -9.14 -3.06 -10.71
N ALA A 131 -9.12 -4.36 -10.40
CA ALA A 131 -9.91 -5.36 -11.13
C ALA A 131 -11.42 -5.15 -10.93
N ASP A 132 -11.83 -4.70 -9.74
CA ASP A 132 -13.23 -4.41 -9.40
C ASP A 132 -13.75 -3.08 -9.99
N ALA A 133 -12.86 -2.15 -10.34
CA ALA A 133 -13.23 -0.88 -10.99
C ALA A 133 -13.45 -1.02 -12.51
N ARG A 134 -12.84 -2.04 -13.13
CA ARG A 134 -12.90 -2.31 -14.58
C ARG A 134 -14.27 -2.79 -15.14
N PRO A 135 -15.17 -3.48 -14.40
CA PRO A 135 -16.46 -3.95 -14.95
C PRO A 135 -17.47 -2.82 -15.18
N ALA A 136 -17.40 -1.74 -14.39
CA ALA A 136 -18.34 -0.63 -14.48
C ALA A 136 -18.09 0.27 -15.70
N ALA A 137 -16.84 0.41 -16.12
CA ALA A 137 -16.47 1.22 -17.29
C ALA A 137 -16.80 0.53 -18.63
N SER A 138 -16.81 -0.81 -18.67
CA SER A 138 -17.17 -1.58 -19.86
C SER A 138 -18.68 -1.75 -20.06
N ALA A 139 -19.50 -1.49 -19.03
CA ALA A 139 -20.97 -1.54 -19.13
C ALA A 139 -21.59 -0.25 -19.71
N GLY A 140 -20.78 0.78 -19.98
CA GLY A 140 -21.20 2.06 -20.56
C GLY A 140 -20.91 2.21 -22.05
N GLY A 141 -20.63 1.12 -22.78
CA GLY A 141 -20.24 1.16 -24.18
C GLY A 141 -21.21 0.43 -25.10
N TRP A 142 -22.04 1.20 -25.80
CA TRP A 142 -22.74 0.89 -27.06
C TRP A 142 -24.14 0.24 -26.97
N SER A 143 -25.16 1.10 -26.82
CA SER A 143 -26.47 0.82 -27.42
C SER A 143 -26.69 1.81 -28.56
N ALA A 144 -26.35 1.34 -29.76
CA ALA A 144 -26.78 1.91 -31.03
C ALA A 144 -28.31 1.87 -31.10
N ALA A 145 -29.00 3.00 -30.84
CA ALA A 145 -30.38 3.24 -31.26
C ALA A 145 -30.80 4.68 -30.93
N ARG A 146 -30.39 5.63 -31.75
CA ARG A 146 -31.24 6.79 -32.06
C ARG A 146 -30.97 7.20 -33.50
N VAL A 147 -31.47 6.35 -34.41
CA VAL A 147 -31.85 6.79 -35.73
C VAL A 147 -32.89 7.88 -35.50
N ILE A 148 -32.50 9.13 -35.71
CA ILE A 148 -33.45 10.24 -35.81
C ILE A 148 -34.07 10.12 -37.20
N PRO A 149 -35.38 9.88 -37.34
CA PRO A 149 -36.02 10.07 -38.64
C PRO A 149 -36.04 11.58 -38.90
N VAL A 150 -35.28 12.02 -39.91
CA VAL A 150 -35.49 13.34 -40.50
C VAL A 150 -36.82 13.26 -41.24
N GLU A 151 -37.87 13.73 -40.58
CA GLU A 151 -39.19 13.89 -41.18
C GLU A 151 -39.14 15.07 -42.14
N ARG A 152 -39.20 14.75 -43.42
CA ARG A 152 -39.31 15.68 -44.54
C ARG A 152 -40.60 16.49 -44.37
N ARG A 153 -40.51 17.73 -43.89
CA ARG A 153 -41.61 18.69 -44.02
C ARG A 153 -41.58 19.32 -45.41
N GLU A 154 -42.60 18.97 -46.16
CA GLU A 154 -42.95 19.55 -47.46
C GLU A 154 -43.40 21.02 -47.32
N ALA A 155 -43.39 21.70 -48.46
CA ALA A 155 -43.51 23.12 -48.71
C ALA A 155 -44.77 23.81 -48.15
N VAL A 156 -44.62 25.10 -47.81
CA VAL A 156 -45.70 26.13 -47.75
C VAL A 156 -45.09 27.50 -48.17
N PRO A 157 -45.78 28.35 -48.95
CA PRO A 157 -45.18 29.24 -49.95
C PRO A 157 -44.92 30.70 -49.49
N GLU A 158 -44.12 31.39 -50.33
CA GLU A 158 -43.71 32.80 -50.29
C GLU A 158 -44.88 33.82 -50.25
N PRO A 159 -44.67 35.02 -49.67
CA PRO A 159 -45.55 36.18 -49.84
C PRO A 159 -45.30 36.96 -51.16
#